data_AF-A0A317SRX5-F1
#
_entry.id   AF-A0A317SRX5-F1
#
_cell.length_a   1.000
_cell.length_b   1.000
_cell.length_c   1.000
_cell.angle_alpha   90.00
_cell.angle_beta   90.00
_cell.angle_gamma   90.00
#
_symmetry.space_group_name_H-M   'P 1'
#
loop_
_entity.id
_entity.type
_entity.pdbx_description
1 polymer ?
#
loop_
_entity_poly.entity_id
_entity_poly.type
_entity_poly.pdbx_seq_one_letter_code
_entity_poly.pdbx_strand_id
1 'polypeptide(L)'
;MHLRRPNTLVRLLLSFGADPNRFHPGETKAPLHLSVDRRDLTITRMLLENGASIDVVDVDNGDTPIHRAIKNSDGRMFRLLLEFNPDMEIQDRSGKDALAVARYRGEAEMVVELQSRLGLGVVELSLSEVDEVVEEIYDSLSSPS
;
A
#
# COMPACT_ATOMS: atom_id res chain seq x y z
N MET A 1 -2.61 28.59 20.56
CA MET A 1 -3.38 27.47 19.97
C MET A 1 -2.60 26.18 20.21
N HIS A 2 -3.06 25.31 21.11
CA HIS A 2 -2.38 24.04 21.40
C HIS A 2 -2.61 23.07 20.25
N LEU A 3 -1.58 22.84 19.44
CA LEU A 3 -1.54 21.75 18.46
C LEU A 3 -1.85 20.44 19.20
N ARG A 4 -3.04 19.88 18.97
CA ARG A 4 -3.31 18.47 19.29
C ARG A 4 -2.21 17.68 18.61
N ARG A 5 -1.34 17.01 19.37
CA ARG A 5 -0.37 16.06 18.82
C ARG A 5 -1.13 14.76 18.56
N PRO A 6 -1.56 14.45 17.32
CA PRO A 6 -2.35 13.25 17.05
C PRO A 6 -1.62 11.99 17.53
N ASN A 7 -0.29 11.98 17.41
CA ASN A 7 0.57 10.89 17.87
C ASN A 7 0.42 10.65 19.38
N THR A 8 0.33 11.69 20.20
CA THR A 8 0.14 11.55 21.66
C THR A 8 -1.22 10.93 21.99
N LEU A 9 -2.27 11.33 21.27
CA LEU A 9 -3.60 10.75 21.47
C LEU A 9 -3.64 9.28 21.02
N VAL A 10 -3.07 8.96 19.85
CA VAL A 10 -3.00 7.57 19.36
C VAL A 10 -2.20 6.70 20.34
N ARG A 11 -1.05 7.17 20.83
CA ARG A 11 -0.27 6.46 21.86
C ARG A 11 -1.09 6.19 23.11
N LEU A 12 -1.83 7.20 23.58
CA LEU A 12 -2.66 7.08 24.77
C LEU A 12 -3.75 6.03 24.57
N LEU A 13 -4.47 6.08 23.45
CA LEU A 13 -5.53 5.12 23.13
C LEU A 13 -5.00 3.68 23.06
N LEU A 14 -3.90 3.45 22.35
CA LEU A 14 -3.27 2.12 22.26
C LEU A 14 -2.81 1.63 23.64
N SER A 15 -2.25 2.51 24.48
CA SER A 15 -1.83 2.15 25.84
C SER A 15 -2.98 1.76 26.78
N PHE A 16 -4.22 2.19 26.46
CA PHE A 16 -5.43 1.79 27.16
C PHE A 16 -6.12 0.57 26.53
N GLY A 17 -5.46 -0.12 25.59
CA GLY A 17 -5.97 -1.33 24.95
C GLY A 17 -6.97 -1.07 23.83
N ALA A 18 -6.92 0.12 23.20
CA ALA A 18 -7.67 0.33 21.96
C ALA A 18 -7.17 -0.64 20.89
N ASP A 19 -8.10 -1.35 20.26
CA ASP A 19 -7.81 -2.27 19.16
C ASP A 19 -7.36 -1.47 17.91
N PRO A 20 -6.11 -1.64 17.42
CA PRO A 20 -5.60 -0.90 16.27
C PRO A 20 -6.26 -1.30 14.94
N ASN A 21 -7.00 -2.41 14.91
CA ASN A 21 -7.71 -2.89 13.73
C ASN A 21 -9.16 -2.43 13.67
N ARG A 22 -9.67 -1.79 14.73
CA ARG A 22 -11.08 -1.43 14.82
C ARG A 22 -11.44 -0.31 13.84
N PHE A 23 -12.32 -0.62 12.91
CA PHE A 23 -12.94 0.32 11.97
C PHE A 23 -14.31 0.79 12.48
N HIS A 24 -14.67 2.04 12.17
CA HIS A 24 -16.02 2.53 12.40
C HIS A 24 -16.96 1.96 11.32
N PRO A 25 -18.21 1.60 11.64
CA PRO A 25 -19.18 1.19 10.63
C PRO A 25 -19.32 2.24 9.52
N GLY A 26 -19.20 1.82 8.27
CA GLY A 26 -19.24 2.71 7.10
C GLY A 26 -17.88 3.28 6.68
N GLU A 27 -16.81 3.05 7.44
CA GLU A 27 -15.45 3.32 6.97
C GLU A 27 -14.96 2.19 6.08
N THR A 28 -14.25 2.56 5.02
CA THR A 28 -13.71 1.61 4.03
C THR A 28 -12.25 1.27 4.30
N LYS A 29 -11.59 2.02 5.20
CA LYS A 29 -10.16 1.96 5.48
C LYS A 29 -9.87 1.69 6.95
N ALA A 30 -9.06 0.67 7.22
CA ALA A 30 -8.48 0.44 8.55
C ALA A 30 -7.59 1.63 9.00
N PRO A 31 -7.36 1.81 10.32
CA PRO A 31 -6.48 2.87 10.84
C PRO A 31 -5.09 2.91 10.18
N LEU A 32 -4.55 1.75 9.82
CA LEU A 32 -3.26 1.63 9.14
C LEU A 32 -3.26 2.22 7.73
N HIS A 33 -4.32 2.03 6.94
CA HIS A 33 -4.47 2.69 5.65
C HIS A 33 -4.49 4.22 5.81
N LEU A 34 -5.22 4.70 6.82
CA LEU A 34 -5.36 6.13 7.07
C LEU A 34 -4.03 6.78 7.50
N SER A 35 -3.15 6.07 8.20
CA SER A 35 -1.82 6.59 8.54
C SER A 35 -0.87 6.57 7.34
N VAL A 36 -0.98 5.55 6.48
CA VAL A 36 -0.24 5.45 5.20
C VAL A 36 -0.64 6.56 4.24
N ASP A 37 -1.95 6.80 4.04
CA ASP A 37 -2.46 7.88 3.19
C ASP A 37 -2.05 9.27 3.69
N ARG A 38 -1.92 9.42 5.01
CA ARG A 38 -1.41 10.65 5.64
C ARG A 38 0.12 10.75 5.64
N ARG A 39 0.83 9.72 5.16
CA ARG A 39 2.29 9.63 5.12
C ARG A 39 2.93 9.79 6.52
N ASP A 40 2.19 9.40 7.56
CA ASP A 40 2.63 9.54 8.96
C ASP A 40 3.37 8.29 9.40
N LEU A 41 4.70 8.29 9.22
CA LEU A 41 5.58 7.19 9.61
C LEU A 41 5.50 6.87 11.10
N THR A 42 5.22 7.87 11.95
CA THR A 42 5.21 7.68 13.40
C THR A 42 3.95 6.93 13.81
N ILE A 43 2.78 7.37 13.35
CA ILE A 43 1.52 6.69 13.64
C ILE A 43 1.51 5.30 12.99
N THR A 44 2.00 5.17 11.76
CA THR A 44 2.07 3.87 11.06
C THR A 44 2.91 2.87 11.85
N ARG A 45 4.13 3.24 12.25
CA ARG A 45 5.00 2.38 13.06
C ARG A 45 4.33 2.01 14.38
N MET A 46 3.72 2.97 15.08
CA MET A 46 3.03 2.71 16.33
C MET A 46 1.86 1.73 16.17
N LEU A 47 1.05 1.87 15.12
CA LEU A 47 -0.06 0.95 14.86
C LEU A 47 0.46 -0.48 14.64
N LEU A 48 1.50 -0.64 13.82
CA LEU A 48 2.12 -1.95 13.55
C LEU A 48 2.74 -2.57 14.81
N GLU A 49 3.48 -1.79 15.61
CA GLU A 49 4.04 -2.23 16.89
C GLU A 49 2.97 -2.64 17.91
N ASN A 50 1.73 -2.17 17.76
CA ASN A 50 0.61 -2.52 18.63
C ASN A 50 -0.33 -3.57 18.02
N GLY A 51 0.06 -4.23 16.92
CA GLY A 51 -0.70 -5.35 16.35
C GLY A 51 -1.73 -4.96 15.30
N ALA A 52 -1.58 -3.80 14.65
CA ALA A 52 -2.31 -3.55 13.41
C ALA A 52 -1.94 -4.61 12.36
N SER A 53 -2.94 -5.14 11.67
CA SER A 53 -2.75 -6.11 10.60
C SER A 53 -2.04 -5.43 9.43
N ILE A 54 -0.82 -5.88 9.11
CA ILE A 54 0.00 -5.35 8.01
C ILE A 54 -0.63 -5.61 6.63
N ASP A 55 -1.43 -6.67 6.53
CA ASP A 55 -2.05 -7.19 5.30
C ASP A 55 -3.55 -6.86 5.20
N VAL A 56 -4.03 -5.94 6.03
CA VAL A 56 -5.43 -5.52 6.00
C VAL A 56 -5.80 -4.97 4.62
N VAL A 57 -6.92 -5.41 4.06
CA VAL A 57 -7.42 -4.91 2.77
C VAL A 57 -8.51 -3.86 2.99
N ASP A 58 -8.46 -2.76 2.24
CA ASP A 58 -9.54 -1.79 2.23
C ASP A 58 -10.76 -2.25 1.42
N VAL A 59 -11.92 -1.68 1.74
CA VAL A 59 -13.19 -2.06 1.13
C VAL A 59 -13.32 -1.49 -0.28
N ASP A 60 -12.72 -0.33 -0.59
CA ASP A 60 -12.95 0.34 -1.87
C ASP A 60 -12.24 -0.34 -3.04
N ASN A 61 -10.95 -0.59 -2.87
CA ASN A 61 -10.05 -1.06 -3.90
C ASN A 61 -9.46 -2.44 -3.60
N GLY A 62 -9.62 -2.96 -2.37
CA GLY A 62 -8.86 -4.14 -1.94
C GLY A 62 -7.37 -3.84 -1.76
N ASP A 63 -7.00 -2.56 -1.61
CA ASP A 63 -5.60 -2.20 -1.40
C ASP A 63 -5.16 -2.65 -0.01
N THR A 64 -3.93 -3.14 0.09
CA THR A 64 -3.22 -3.31 1.35
C THR A 64 -2.46 -2.02 1.65
N PRO A 65 -1.95 -1.83 2.88
CA PRO A 65 -1.05 -0.72 3.21
C PRO A 65 0.11 -0.57 2.22
N ILE A 66 0.70 -1.67 1.74
CA ILE A 66 1.81 -1.60 0.78
C ILE A 66 1.34 -1.12 -0.61
N HIS A 67 0.17 -1.55 -1.08
CA HIS A 67 -0.44 -0.99 -2.30
C HIS A 67 -0.61 0.52 -2.20
N ARG A 68 -1.12 1.02 -1.07
CA ARG A 68 -1.30 2.46 -0.83
C ARG A 68 0.04 3.22 -0.84
N ALA A 69 1.08 2.68 -0.21
CA ALA A 69 2.41 3.31 -0.20
C ALA A 69 3.00 3.44 -1.63
N ILE A 70 2.83 2.40 -2.46
CA ILE A 70 3.25 2.41 -3.87
C ILE A 70 2.41 3.40 -4.69
N LYS A 71 1.07 3.36 -4.57
CA LYS A 71 0.17 4.28 -5.30
C LYS A 71 0.40 5.76 -4.92
N ASN A 72 0.96 6.01 -3.74
CA ASN A 72 1.34 7.34 -3.25
C ASN A 72 2.80 7.73 -3.56
N SER A 73 3.56 6.86 -4.23
CA SER A 73 5.01 7.04 -4.50
C SER A 73 5.82 7.39 -3.24
N ASP A 74 5.46 6.79 -2.10
CA ASP A 74 6.12 7.06 -0.81
C ASP A 74 7.11 5.96 -0.45
N GLY A 75 8.34 6.08 -0.97
CA GLY A 75 9.43 5.13 -0.70
C GLY A 75 9.80 5.00 0.77
N ARG A 76 9.56 6.02 1.62
CA ARG A 76 9.83 5.91 3.06
C ARG A 76 8.76 5.09 3.76
N MET A 77 7.50 5.32 3.43
CA MET A 77 6.39 4.54 3.97
C MET A 77 6.45 3.09 3.49
N PHE A 78 6.76 2.90 2.20
CA PHE A 78 7.00 1.59 1.61
C PHE A 78 8.08 0.80 2.37
N ARG A 79 9.26 1.40 2.58
CA ARG A 79 10.34 0.77 3.36
C ARG A 79 9.96 0.48 4.81
N LEU A 80 9.23 1.40 5.46
CA LEU A 80 8.69 1.16 6.81
C LEU A 80 7.79 -0.08 6.83
N LEU A 81 6.86 -0.21 5.88
CA LEU A 81 5.95 -1.35 5.82
C LEU A 81 6.73 -2.65 5.58
N LEU A 82 7.73 -2.63 4.70
CA LEU A 82 8.61 -3.77 4.43
C LEU A 82 9.39 -4.27 5.67
N GLU A 83 9.66 -3.43 6.67
CA GLU A 83 10.25 -3.87 7.95
C GLU A 83 9.35 -4.87 8.70
N PHE A 84 8.04 -4.86 8.43
CA PHE A 84 7.04 -5.70 9.09
C PHE A 84 6.61 -6.92 8.25
N ASN A 85 7.36 -7.24 7.18
CA ASN A 85 7.14 -8.41 6.32
C ASN A 85 5.69 -8.57 5.81
N PRO A 86 5.17 -7.57 5.08
CA PRO A 86 3.86 -7.67 4.44
C PRO A 86 3.83 -8.82 3.44
N ASP A 87 2.67 -9.43 3.26
CA ASP A 87 2.41 -10.30 2.13
C ASP A 87 2.26 -9.45 0.86
N MET A 88 3.22 -9.59 -0.04
CA MET A 88 3.32 -8.81 -1.28
C MET A 88 2.54 -9.45 -2.44
N GLU A 89 2.01 -10.67 -2.25
CA GLU A 89 1.25 -11.43 -3.26
C GLU A 89 -0.27 -11.19 -3.17
N ILE A 90 -0.74 -10.50 -2.12
CA ILE A 90 -2.14 -10.10 -2.01
C ILE A 90 -2.51 -9.23 -3.20
N GLN A 91 -3.59 -9.59 -3.89
CA GLN A 91 -4.09 -8.85 -5.04
C GLN A 91 -5.15 -7.82 -4.63
N ASP A 92 -5.06 -6.62 -5.21
CA ASP A 92 -6.15 -5.65 -5.16
C ASP A 92 -7.36 -6.10 -6.00
N ARG A 93 -8.45 -5.34 -6.00
CA ARG A 93 -9.68 -5.68 -6.75
C ARG A 93 -9.49 -5.70 -8.27
N SER A 94 -8.38 -5.15 -8.78
CA SER A 94 -8.01 -5.25 -10.19
C SER A 94 -7.13 -6.47 -10.48
N GLY A 95 -6.91 -7.35 -9.49
CA GLY A 95 -6.08 -8.53 -9.62
C GLY A 95 -4.57 -8.24 -9.59
N LYS A 96 -4.17 -7.02 -9.18
CA LYS A 96 -2.76 -6.60 -9.17
C LYS A 96 -2.17 -6.76 -7.77
N ASP A 97 -1.05 -7.47 -7.68
CA ASP A 97 -0.24 -7.54 -6.45
C ASP A 97 0.66 -6.30 -6.30
N ALA A 98 1.46 -6.25 -5.23
CA ALA A 98 2.31 -5.09 -4.96
C ALA A 98 3.32 -4.83 -6.09
N LEU A 99 3.89 -5.89 -6.69
CA LEU A 99 4.88 -5.78 -7.77
C LEU A 99 4.23 -5.26 -9.05
N ALA A 100 3.06 -5.80 -9.42
CA ALA A 100 2.28 -5.37 -10.57
C ALA A 100 1.84 -3.91 -10.44
N VAL A 101 1.41 -3.48 -9.25
CA VAL A 101 1.08 -2.07 -8.98
C VAL A 101 2.32 -1.18 -9.12
N ALA A 102 3.48 -1.58 -8.61
CA ALA A 102 4.72 -0.81 -8.72
C ALA A 102 5.19 -0.67 -10.17
N ARG A 103 5.10 -1.73 -10.98
CA ARG A 103 5.39 -1.70 -12.43
C ARG A 103 4.45 -0.76 -13.16
N TYR A 104 3.15 -0.91 -12.92
CA TYR A 104 2.11 -0.06 -13.55
C TYR A 104 2.29 1.43 -13.21
N ARG A 105 2.75 1.74 -11.99
CA ARG A 105 3.04 3.11 -11.53
C ARG A 105 4.39 3.65 -12.01
N GLY A 106 5.28 2.81 -12.54
CA GLY A 106 6.64 3.19 -12.94
C GLY A 106 7.59 3.43 -11.75
N GLU A 107 7.31 2.85 -10.58
CA GLU A 107 8.11 3.03 -9.36
C GLU A 107 9.35 2.13 -9.35
N ALA A 108 10.33 2.46 -10.20
CA ALA A 108 11.49 1.60 -10.48
C ALA A 108 12.26 1.15 -9.21
N GLU A 109 12.47 2.05 -8.25
CA GLU A 109 13.13 1.70 -6.98
C GLU A 109 12.33 0.66 -6.18
N MET A 110 11.00 0.81 -6.12
CA MET A 110 10.14 -0.14 -5.39
C MET A 110 10.06 -1.47 -6.12
N VAL A 111 10.04 -1.47 -7.46
CA VAL A 111 10.09 -2.70 -8.28
C VAL A 111 11.34 -3.51 -7.95
N VAL A 112 12.52 -2.87 -7.94
CA VAL A 112 13.78 -3.54 -7.62
C VAL A 112 13.77 -4.09 -6.20
N GLU A 113 13.25 -3.33 -5.24
CA GLU A 113 13.18 -3.75 -3.83
C GLU A 113 12.20 -4.93 -3.62
N LEU A 114 11.03 -4.92 -4.28
CA LEU A 114 10.07 -6.02 -4.26
C LEU A 114 10.64 -7.29 -4.91
N GLN A 115 11.26 -7.18 -6.08
CA GLN A 115 11.89 -8.31 -6.78
C GLN A 115 12.95 -8.98 -5.93
N SER A 116 13.84 -8.16 -5.32
CA SER A 116 14.87 -8.63 -4.40
C SER A 116 14.29 -9.43 -3.23
N ARG A 117 13.19 -8.94 -2.62
CA ARG A 117 12.52 -9.63 -1.51
C ARG A 117 11.79 -10.90 -1.91
N LEU A 118 11.22 -10.94 -3.11
CA LEU A 118 10.55 -12.12 -3.65
C LEU A 118 11.54 -13.18 -4.18
N GLY A 119 12.85 -12.89 -4.17
CA GLY A 119 13.86 -13.76 -4.78
C GLY A 119 13.71 -13.86 -6.30
N LEU A 120 12.94 -12.96 -6.90
CA LEU A 120 12.85 -12.80 -8.34
C LEU A 120 14.12 -12.05 -8.74
N GLY A 121 15.00 -12.71 -9.50
CA GLY A 121 16.14 -12.04 -10.11
C GLY A 121 15.67 -10.83 -10.94
N VAL A 122 16.60 -10.00 -11.42
CA VAL A 122 16.27 -8.91 -12.35
C VAL A 122 15.76 -9.53 -13.66
N VAL A 123 14.49 -9.94 -13.69
CA VAL A 123 13.84 -10.45 -14.88
C VAL A 123 13.69 -9.21 -15.75
N GLU A 124 14.48 -9.15 -16.82
CA GLU A 124 14.21 -8.25 -17.94
C GLU A 124 12.70 -8.28 -18.19
N LEU A 125 12.08 -7.11 -18.27
CA LEU A 125 10.67 -6.96 -18.61
C LEU A 125 10.37 -7.89 -19.79
N SER A 126 9.65 -8.99 -19.54
CA SER A 126 9.18 -9.81 -20.63
C SER A 126 8.17 -8.96 -21.38
N LEU A 127 8.52 -8.63 -22.62
CA LEU A 127 7.74 -7.81 -23.56
C LEU A 127 6.26 -8.19 -23.66
N SER A 128 5.86 -9.38 -23.18
CA SER A 128 4.47 -9.85 -23.12
C SER A 128 3.55 -9.03 -22.22
N GLU A 129 4.04 -8.36 -21.16
CA GLU A 129 3.20 -7.52 -20.30
C GLU A 129 2.98 -6.10 -20.88
N VAL A 130 3.79 -5.71 -21.86
CA VAL A 130 3.65 -4.41 -22.54
C VAL A 130 2.47 -4.44 -23.51
N ASP A 131 2.14 -5.60 -24.08
CA ASP A 131 1.05 -5.73 -25.05
C ASP A 131 -0.34 -5.49 -24.44
N GLU A 132 -0.61 -5.87 -23.17
CA GLU A 132 -1.93 -5.59 -22.54
C GLU A 132 -2.14 -4.10 -22.24
N VAL A 133 -1.09 -3.40 -21.79
CA VAL A 133 -1.17 -1.94 -21.54
C VAL A 133 -1.31 -1.17 -22.86
N VAL A 134 -0.69 -1.68 -23.92
CA VAL A 134 -0.83 -1.14 -25.28
C VAL A 134 -2.25 -1.39 -25.80
N GLU A 135 -2.80 -2.59 -25.68
CA GLU A 135 -4.19 -2.91 -26.10
C GLU A 135 -5.22 -2.02 -25.37
N GLU A 136 -5.07 -1.80 -24.06
CA GLU A 136 -6.00 -0.96 -23.29
C GLU A 136 -5.92 0.54 -23.68
N ILE A 137 -4.72 1.01 -24.06
CA ILE A 137 -4.50 2.36 -24.62
C ILE A 137 -5.03 2.45 -26.07
N TYR A 138 -4.86 1.40 -26.88
CA TYR A 138 -5.34 1.35 -28.26
C TYR A 138 -6.87 1.28 -28.33
N ASP A 139 -7.53 0.48 -27.50
CA ASP A 139 -9.00 0.40 -27.45
C ASP A 139 -9.63 1.73 -27.01
N SER A 140 -8.96 2.45 -26.10
CA SER A 140 -9.37 3.79 -25.67
C SER A 140 -9.21 4.86 -26.76
N LEU A 141 -8.28 4.67 -27.70
CA LEU A 141 -8.01 5.59 -28.82
C LEU A 141 -8.69 5.17 -30.14
N SER A 142 -9.11 3.91 -30.27
CA SER A 142 -9.70 3.33 -31.47
C SER A 142 -11.24 3.35 -31.46
N SER A 143 -11.88 3.95 -30.46
CA SER A 143 -13.32 4.23 -30.50
C SER A 143 -13.61 5.28 -31.58
N PRO A 144 -14.22 4.92 -32.72
CA PRO A 144 -14.45 5.88 -33.80
C PRO A 144 -15.64 6.78 -33.44
N SER A 145 -15.43 8.09 -33.47
CA SER A 145 -16.50 9.09 -33.57
C SER A 145 -17.01 9.19 -35.00
#